data_AF-A0A2A4T7P5-F1
#
_entry.id   AF-A0A2A4T7P5-F1
#
_cell.length_a   1.000
_cell.length_b   1.000
_cell.length_c   1.000
_cell.angle_alpha   90.00
_cell.angle_beta   90.00
_cell.angle_gamma   90.00
#
_symmetry.space_group_name_H-M   'P 1'
#
loop_
_entity.id
_entity.type
_entity.pdbx_description
1 polymer ?
#
loop_
_entity_poly.entity_id
_entity_poly.type
_entity_poly.pdbx_seq_one_letter_code
_entity_poly.pdbx_strand_id
1 'polypeptide(L)'
;MDYTEKIASFKNQKLFKKLPQNFQEFLEKLAIQHRFTFQDFRQVLEAQRDLSMWGETDLQEWWARQVGLSNLEGKQLKKHLLKNLNCLLDSLKKNPKTYPPEGLSKPEIRQNTKLHSKQSDKMIAGECPVASEETVCCNLKTIDSVENCSFG
;
A
#
# COMPACT_ATOMS: atom_id res chain seq x y z
N MET A 1 -0.08 -31.52 -1.22
CA MET A 1 0.71 -30.33 -1.57
C MET A 1 1.90 -30.28 -0.67
N ASP A 2 3.08 -30.39 -1.25
CA ASP A 2 4.32 -30.15 -0.53
C ASP A 2 4.33 -28.67 -0.08
N TYR A 3 4.92 -28.38 1.08
CA TYR A 3 4.93 -27.03 1.63
C TYR A 3 5.71 -26.06 0.73
N THR A 4 6.70 -26.58 0.00
CA THR A 4 7.49 -25.89 -1.03
C THR A 4 6.63 -25.42 -2.21
N GLU A 5 5.71 -26.27 -2.71
CA GLU A 5 4.75 -25.93 -3.77
C GLU A 5 3.81 -24.80 -3.32
N LYS A 6 3.40 -24.82 -2.04
CA LYS A 6 2.58 -23.76 -1.47
C LYS A 6 3.31 -22.41 -1.46
N ILE A 7 4.60 -22.40 -1.10
CA ILE A 7 5.42 -21.17 -1.15
C ILE A 7 5.59 -20.69 -2.59
N ALA A 8 5.76 -21.58 -3.57
CA ALA A 8 5.84 -21.20 -4.97
C ALA A 8 4.60 -20.40 -5.42
N SER A 9 3.40 -20.79 -4.96
CA SER A 9 2.17 -20.02 -5.22
C SER A 9 2.20 -18.60 -4.66
N PHE A 10 2.88 -18.37 -3.53
CA PHE A 10 2.95 -17.05 -2.88
C PHE A 10 3.80 -16.06 -3.69
N LYS A 11 4.79 -16.56 -4.44
CA LYS A 11 5.68 -15.77 -5.30
C LYS A 11 4.95 -15.12 -6.49
N ASN A 12 3.74 -15.57 -6.81
CA ASN A 12 2.91 -14.95 -7.86
C ASN A 12 2.43 -13.54 -7.50
N GLN A 13 2.56 -13.13 -6.23
CA GLN A 13 2.21 -11.78 -5.81
C GLN A 13 3.01 -10.71 -6.55
N LYS A 14 2.32 -9.70 -7.08
CA LYS A 14 2.91 -8.60 -7.83
C LYS A 14 3.97 -7.83 -7.03
N LEU A 15 3.77 -7.69 -5.72
CA LEU A 15 4.72 -7.02 -4.82
C LEU A 15 6.01 -7.82 -4.64
N PHE A 16 5.93 -9.15 -4.57
CA PHE A 16 7.10 -10.02 -4.43
C PHE A 16 8.06 -9.87 -5.60
N LYS A 17 7.54 -9.88 -6.83
CA LYS A 17 8.34 -9.73 -8.06
C LYS A 17 9.04 -8.36 -8.18
N LYS A 18 8.63 -7.37 -7.39
CA LYS A 18 9.21 -6.01 -7.38
C LYS A 18 10.24 -5.80 -6.28
N LEU A 19 10.46 -6.78 -5.41
CA LEU A 19 11.45 -6.67 -4.33
C LEU A 19 12.86 -6.93 -4.87
N PRO A 20 13.88 -6.32 -4.24
CA PRO A 20 15.27 -6.70 -4.45
C PRO A 20 15.49 -8.21 -4.29
N GLN A 21 16.36 -8.78 -5.14
CA GLN A 21 16.62 -10.23 -5.20
C GLN A 21 17.09 -10.80 -3.84
N ASN A 22 17.98 -10.08 -3.14
CA ASN A 22 18.44 -10.43 -1.81
C ASN A 22 17.30 -10.60 -0.80
N PHE A 23 16.27 -9.75 -0.89
CA PHE A 23 15.12 -9.83 0.01
C PHE A 23 14.15 -10.94 -0.40
N GLN A 24 13.99 -11.21 -1.69
CA GLN A 24 13.18 -12.34 -2.17
C GLN A 24 13.70 -13.67 -1.60
N GLU A 25 15.01 -13.89 -1.66
CA GLU A 25 15.68 -15.08 -1.12
C GLU A 25 15.55 -15.17 0.41
N PHE A 26 15.69 -14.04 1.10
CA PHE A 26 15.50 -13.98 2.55
C PHE A 26 14.07 -14.32 2.96
N LEU A 27 13.06 -13.73 2.31
CA LEU A 27 11.66 -13.99 2.62
C LEU A 27 11.27 -15.45 2.34
N GLU A 28 11.84 -16.04 1.29
CA GLU A 28 11.66 -17.47 1.00
C GLU A 28 12.25 -18.35 2.11
N LYS A 29 13.48 -18.08 2.54
CA LYS A 29 14.11 -18.80 3.66
C LYS A 29 13.28 -18.69 4.94
N LEU A 30 12.82 -17.49 5.27
CA LEU A 30 11.95 -17.28 6.44
C LEU A 30 10.63 -18.04 6.34
N ALA A 31 9.98 -18.01 5.17
CA ALA A 31 8.73 -18.70 4.95
C ALA A 31 8.89 -20.21 5.16
N ILE A 32 9.97 -20.80 4.65
CA ILE A 32 10.33 -22.21 4.86
C ILE A 32 10.58 -22.49 6.34
N GLN A 33 11.48 -21.73 6.97
CA GLN A 33 11.93 -21.92 8.34
C GLN A 33 10.77 -21.85 9.36
N HIS A 34 9.89 -20.87 9.23
CA HIS A 34 8.82 -20.62 10.19
C HIS A 34 7.46 -21.20 9.77
N ARG A 35 7.39 -21.86 8.61
CA ARG A 35 6.15 -22.36 8.01
C ARG A 35 5.06 -21.28 7.93
N PHE A 36 5.36 -20.19 7.23
CA PHE A 36 4.43 -19.10 6.97
C PHE A 36 3.14 -19.55 6.27
N THR A 37 2.03 -18.95 6.69
CA THR A 37 0.80 -18.91 5.93
C THR A 37 0.90 -17.87 4.81
N PHE A 38 -0.08 -17.83 3.91
CA PHE A 38 -0.15 -16.77 2.89
C PHE A 38 -0.24 -15.37 3.53
N GLN A 39 -0.99 -15.25 4.62
CA GLN A 39 -1.12 -13.98 5.36
C GLN A 39 0.19 -13.59 6.03
N ASP A 40 0.89 -14.53 6.69
CA ASP A 40 2.20 -14.27 7.30
C ASP A 40 3.19 -13.76 6.23
N PHE A 41 3.23 -14.43 5.07
CA PHE A 41 4.09 -14.06 3.96
C PHE A 41 3.77 -12.65 3.45
N ARG A 42 2.48 -12.38 3.20
CA ARG A 42 2.02 -11.07 2.72
C ARG A 42 2.31 -9.95 3.74
N GLN A 43 2.14 -10.22 5.02
CA GLN A 43 2.41 -9.26 6.09
C GLN A 43 3.89 -8.84 6.10
N VAL A 44 4.82 -9.80 6.05
CA VAL A 44 6.27 -9.50 6.02
C VAL A 44 6.67 -8.80 4.71
N LEU A 45 6.05 -9.19 3.60
CA LEU A 45 6.23 -8.56 2.30
C LEU A 45 5.85 -7.07 2.29
N GLU A 46 4.66 -6.76 2.80
CA GLU A 46 4.15 -5.40 2.92
C GLU A 46 5.00 -4.59 3.91
N ALA A 47 5.39 -5.19 5.04
CA ALA A 47 6.27 -4.56 6.02
C ALA A 47 7.61 -4.13 5.42
N GLN A 48 8.28 -4.98 4.65
CA GLN A 48 9.53 -4.61 3.98
C GLN A 48 9.33 -3.43 3.02
N ARG A 49 8.21 -3.43 2.29
CA ARG A 49 7.92 -2.36 1.35
C ARG A 49 7.70 -1.04 2.08
N ASP A 50 6.96 -1.06 3.19
CA ASP A 50 6.71 0.12 4.01
C ASP A 50 8.00 0.66 4.61
N LEU A 51 8.82 -0.19 5.24
CA LEU A 51 10.12 0.20 5.80
C LEU A 51 11.04 0.81 4.75
N SER A 52 11.12 0.20 3.56
CA SER A 52 11.90 0.72 2.45
C SER A 52 11.37 2.07 1.95
N MET A 53 10.05 2.28 1.92
CA MET A 53 9.45 3.56 1.52
C MET A 53 9.65 4.65 2.58
N TRP A 54 9.72 4.28 3.86
CA TRP A 54 9.96 5.22 4.95
C TRP A 54 11.45 5.52 5.18
N GLY A 55 12.36 4.80 4.51
CA GLY A 55 13.80 4.92 4.74
C GLY A 55 14.22 4.43 6.12
N GLU A 56 13.47 3.49 6.67
CA GLU A 56 13.65 2.94 8.01
C GLU A 56 14.61 1.74 8.02
N THR A 57 14.79 1.15 9.21
CA THR A 57 15.71 0.02 9.43
C THR A 57 15.48 -1.15 8.45
N ASP A 58 16.56 -1.80 8.05
CA ASP A 58 16.50 -3.03 7.25
C ASP A 58 15.80 -4.17 8.01
N LEU A 59 14.79 -4.78 7.37
CA LEU A 59 13.99 -5.82 8.01
C LEU A 59 14.80 -7.10 8.26
N GLN A 60 15.83 -7.41 7.47
CA GLN A 60 16.64 -8.60 7.68
C GLN A 60 17.45 -8.46 8.97
N GLU A 61 18.09 -7.31 9.16
CA GLU A 61 18.81 -6.99 10.40
C GLU A 61 17.89 -6.96 11.61
N TRP A 62 16.74 -6.29 11.48
CA TRP A 62 15.74 -6.25 12.56
C TRP A 62 15.28 -7.66 12.93
N TRP A 63 14.97 -8.51 11.95
CA TRP A 63 14.49 -9.87 12.18
C TRP A 63 15.55 -10.74 12.88
N ALA A 64 16.80 -10.69 12.42
CA ALA A 64 17.91 -11.42 13.02
C ALA A 64 18.11 -11.01 14.49
N ARG A 65 18.03 -9.72 14.79
CA ARG A 65 18.10 -9.20 16.17
C ARG A 65 16.95 -9.72 17.03
N GLN A 66 15.72 -9.69 16.52
CA GLN A 66 14.55 -10.18 17.27
C GLN A 66 14.61 -11.68 17.57
N VAL A 67 15.15 -12.48 16.64
CA VAL A 67 15.38 -13.92 16.86
C VAL A 67 16.41 -14.12 17.97
N GLY A 68 17.53 -13.39 17.96
CA GLY A 68 18.58 -13.51 18.98
C GLY A 68 18.19 -13.05 20.39
N LEU A 69 17.18 -12.18 20.50
CA LEU A 69 16.65 -11.71 21.80
C LEU A 69 15.58 -12.64 22.39
N SER A 70 15.09 -13.61 21.62
CA SER A 70 13.99 -14.48 22.02
C SER A 70 14.48 -15.87 22.39
N ASN A 71 14.00 -16.39 23.52
CA ASN A 71 14.22 -17.79 23.93
C ASN A 71 13.10 -18.72 23.43
N LEU A 72 12.20 -18.22 22.58
CA LEU A 72 11.06 -18.97 22.07
C LEU A 72 11.44 -19.77 20.84
N GLU A 73 10.76 -20.89 20.61
CA GLU A 73 10.99 -21.74 19.45
C GLU A 73 9.71 -22.01 18.64
N GLY A 74 9.91 -22.46 17.40
CA GLY A 74 8.86 -22.94 16.50
C GLY A 74 7.70 -21.95 16.31
N LYS A 75 6.47 -22.43 16.57
CA LYS A 75 5.25 -21.64 16.36
C LYS A 75 5.14 -20.44 17.30
N GLN A 76 5.67 -20.55 18.53
CA GLN A 76 5.61 -19.45 19.51
C GLN A 76 6.54 -18.32 19.08
N LEU A 77 7.76 -18.67 18.64
CA LEU A 77 8.70 -17.70 18.07
C LEU A 77 8.09 -16.95 16.89
N LYS A 78 7.50 -17.66 15.91
CA LYS A 78 6.85 -17.01 14.76
C LYS A 78 5.80 -15.99 15.21
N LYS A 79 4.89 -16.39 16.11
CA LYS A 79 3.83 -15.51 16.61
C LYS A 79 4.42 -14.27 17.31
N HIS A 80 5.47 -14.46 18.09
CA HIS A 80 6.18 -13.38 18.77
C HIS A 80 6.81 -12.40 17.77
N LEU A 81 7.53 -12.90 16.77
CA LEU A 81 8.18 -12.08 15.74
C LEU A 81 7.16 -11.27 14.94
N LEU A 82 6.08 -11.89 14.47
CA LEU A 82 5.03 -11.18 13.72
C LEU A 82 4.29 -10.14 14.58
N LYS A 83 4.11 -10.41 15.88
CA LYS A 83 3.56 -9.44 16.82
C LYS A 83 4.50 -8.25 16.99
N ASN A 84 5.78 -8.49 17.23
CA ASN A 84 6.79 -7.42 17.38
C ASN A 84 6.92 -6.60 16.10
N LEU A 85 6.78 -7.24 14.93
CA LEU A 85 6.81 -6.55 13.64
C LEU A 85 5.64 -5.57 13.52
N ASN A 86 4.42 -6.00 13.90
CA ASN A 86 3.27 -5.10 13.93
C ASN A 86 3.47 -3.96 14.92
N CYS A 87 4.00 -4.24 16.11
CA CYS A 87 4.30 -3.19 17.10
C CYS A 87 5.32 -2.18 16.57
N LEU A 88 6.37 -2.63 15.87
CA LEU A 88 7.32 -1.74 15.20
C LEU A 88 6.59 -0.84 14.20
N LEU A 89 5.83 -1.42 13.27
CA LEU A 89 5.13 -0.66 12.24
C LEU A 89 4.13 0.34 12.83
N ASP A 90 3.40 -0.05 13.87
CA ASP A 90 2.44 0.84 14.55
C ASP A 90 3.15 1.99 15.28
N SER A 91 4.34 1.74 15.84
CA SER A 91 5.17 2.79 16.44
C SER A 91 5.62 3.78 15.38
N LEU A 92 6.15 3.29 14.25
CA LEU A 92 6.61 4.14 13.15
C LEU A 92 5.48 4.98 12.55
N LYS A 93 4.28 4.41 12.40
CA LYS A 93 3.09 5.14 11.90
C LYS A 93 2.65 6.29 12.82
N LYS A 94 2.90 6.17 14.13
CA LYS A 94 2.53 7.20 15.12
C LYS A 94 3.58 8.29 15.24
N ASN A 95 4.81 8.04 14.81
CA ASN A 95 5.87 9.04 14.87
C ASN A 95 5.51 10.24 13.97
N PRO A 96 5.83 11.48 14.39
CA PRO A 96 5.69 12.65 13.55
C PRO A 96 6.42 12.45 12.22
N LYS A 97 5.74 12.74 11.10
CA LYS A 97 6.33 12.61 9.77
C LYS A 97 7.33 13.74 9.56
N THR A 98 8.59 13.40 9.37
CA THR A 98 9.63 14.36 9.00
C THR A 98 9.86 14.28 7.49
N TYR A 99 9.65 15.40 6.80
CA TYR A 99 9.95 15.52 5.38
C TYR A 99 11.23 16.35 5.20
N PRO A 100 12.08 16.01 4.22
CA PRO A 100 13.26 16.82 3.93
C PRO A 100 12.88 18.27 3.60
N PRO A 101 13.63 19.28 4.09
CA PRO A 101 13.34 20.68 3.80
C PRO A 101 13.49 21.01 2.31
N GLU A 102 14.39 20.31 1.61
CA GLU A 102 14.57 20.36 0.15
C GLU A 102 13.40 19.79 -0.67
N GLY A 103 12.42 19.16 -0.02
CA GLY A 103 11.28 18.51 -0.67
C GLY A 103 11.62 17.15 -1.27
N LEU A 104 10.58 16.40 -1.67
CA LEU A 104 10.76 15.10 -2.32
C LEU A 104 11.20 15.29 -3.78
N SER A 105 12.09 14.41 -4.25
CA SER A 105 12.47 14.36 -5.66
C SER A 105 11.25 14.22 -6.55
N LYS A 106 11.13 15.08 -7.55
CA LYS A 106 10.07 15.00 -8.56
C LYS A 106 10.20 13.64 -9.27
N PRO A 107 9.10 12.88 -9.48
CA PRO A 107 9.19 11.64 -10.23
C PRO A 107 9.76 11.90 -11.63
N GLU A 108 10.73 11.08 -12.04
CA GLU A 108 11.42 11.20 -13.34
C GLU A 108 10.45 11.15 -14.52
N ILE A 109 9.36 10.40 -14.35
CA ILE A 109 8.30 10.27 -15.34
C ILE A 109 7.03 10.87 -14.75
N ARG A 110 6.71 12.11 -15.13
CA ARG A 110 5.32 12.53 -15.12
C ARG A 110 4.62 11.67 -16.17
N GLN A 111 3.72 10.79 -15.74
CA GLN A 111 2.77 10.21 -16.67
C GLN A 111 2.02 11.40 -17.27
N ASN A 112 2.33 11.74 -18.52
CA ASN A 112 1.57 12.71 -19.26
C ASN A 112 0.17 12.10 -19.39
N THR A 113 -0.74 12.46 -18.49
CA THR A 113 -2.15 12.16 -18.65
C THR A 113 -2.50 12.75 -19.99
N LYS A 114 -2.72 11.89 -21.00
CA LYS A 114 -3.12 12.36 -22.32
C LYS A 114 -4.49 13.00 -22.13
N LEU A 115 -4.52 14.32 -22.20
CA LEU A 115 -5.77 15.06 -22.17
C LEU A 115 -6.53 14.67 -23.43
N HIS A 116 -7.58 13.88 -23.29
CA HIS A 116 -8.49 13.57 -24.38
C HIS A 116 -9.65 14.56 -24.31
N SER A 117 -9.72 15.46 -25.29
CA SER A 117 -10.92 16.26 -25.49
C SER A 117 -11.92 15.41 -26.27
N LYS A 118 -13.12 15.23 -25.72
CA LYS A 118 -14.25 14.60 -26.40
C LYS A 118 -15.34 15.64 -26.51
N GLN A 119 -15.77 15.94 -27.73
CA GLN A 119 -16.97 16.75 -27.94
C GLN A 119 -18.17 15.93 -27.51
N SER A 120 -19.02 16.52 -26.67
CA SER A 120 -20.24 15.92 -26.16
C SER A 120 -21.38 16.90 -26.42
N ASP A 121 -22.47 16.40 -26.99
CA ASP A 121 -23.69 17.19 -27.18
C ASP A 121 -24.50 17.31 -25.88
N LYS A 122 -24.03 16.68 -24.79
CA LYS A 122 -24.68 16.74 -23.49
C LYS A 122 -24.49 18.10 -22.84
N MET A 123 -25.59 18.70 -22.41
CA MET A 123 -25.60 19.96 -21.67
C MET A 123 -25.16 19.73 -20.22
N ILE A 124 -23.95 20.16 -19.87
CA ILE A 124 -23.35 19.97 -18.54
C ILE A 124 -23.91 20.96 -17.50
N ALA A 125 -24.40 22.12 -17.95
CA ALA A 125 -25.01 23.14 -17.10
C ALA A 125 -26.52 23.20 -17.35
N GLY A 126 -27.29 22.56 -16.47
CA GLY A 126 -28.75 22.54 -16.49
C GLY A 126 -29.36 23.49 -15.46
N GLU A 127 -30.66 23.73 -15.55
CA GLU A 127 -31.38 24.43 -14.49
C GLU A 127 -31.41 23.59 -13.20
N CYS A 128 -31.34 24.27 -12.06
CA CYS A 128 -31.47 23.62 -10.76
C CYS A 128 -32.80 22.84 -10.72
N PRO A 129 -32.84 21.57 -10.27
CA PRO A 129 -34.07 20.76 -10.22
C PRO A 129 -35.15 21.33 -9.29
N VAL A 130 -34.81 22.34 -8.47
CA VAL A 130 -35.71 23.03 -7.54
C VAL A 130 -36.10 24.43 -8.08
N ALA A 131 -35.66 24.79 -9.29
CA ALA A 131 -36.00 26.06 -9.92
C ALA A 131 -37.50 26.09 -10.27
N SER A 132 -38.20 27.07 -9.71
CA SER A 132 -39.58 27.41 -10.02
C SER A 132 -39.79 28.92 -9.87
N GLU A 133 -40.90 29.45 -10.37
CA GLU A 133 -41.22 30.88 -10.23
C GLU A 133 -41.33 31.32 -8.75
N GLU A 134 -41.68 30.39 -7.86
CA GLU A 134 -41.80 30.62 -6.43
C GLU A 134 -40.44 30.56 -5.70
N THR A 135 -39.40 29.97 -6.30
CA THR A 135 -38.05 29.80 -5.72
C THR A 135 -37.02 30.70 -6.41
N VAL A 136 -37.27 32.02 -6.42
CA VAL A 136 -36.43 33.05 -7.07
C VAL A 136 -34.94 32.97 -6.69
N CYS A 137 -34.61 32.52 -5.47
CA CYS A 137 -33.22 32.35 -5.02
C CYS A 137 -32.48 31.14 -5.64
N CYS A 138 -33.20 30.24 -6.34
CA CYS A 138 -32.70 28.98 -6.89
C CYS A 138 -32.67 28.93 -8.43
N ASN A 139 -32.94 30.04 -9.13
CA ASN A 139 -32.87 30.15 -10.60
C ASN A 139 -31.42 30.25 -11.11
N LEU A 140 -30.57 29.32 -10.70
CA LEU A 140 -29.17 29.25 -11.11
C LEU A 140 -28.94 28.00 -11.97
N LYS A 141 -28.02 28.15 -12.93
CA LYS A 141 -27.50 27.00 -13.68
C LYS A 141 -26.59 26.17 -12.78
N THR A 142 -26.91 24.90 -12.63
CA THR A 142 -26.13 23.93 -11.88
C THR A 142 -25.33 23.04 -12.83
N ILE A 143 -24.05 22.85 -12.52
CA ILE A 143 -23.22 21.88 -13.22
C ILE A 143 -23.52 20.50 -12.66
N ASP A 144 -23.94 19.57 -13.52
CA ASP A 144 -24.05 18.16 -13.13
C ASP A 144 -22.63 17.61 -12.94
N SER A 145 -22.26 17.43 -11.68
CA SER A 145 -20.93 16.97 -11.26
C SER A 145 -20.76 15.45 -11.37
N VAL A 146 -21.84 14.70 -11.63
CA VAL A 146 -21.81 13.24 -11.75
C VAL A 146 -21.46 12.81 -13.18
N GLU A 147 -21.94 13.55 -14.18
CA GLU A 147 -21.80 13.21 -15.62
C GLU A 147 -20.34 13.24 -16.16
N ASN A 148 -19.36 13.75 -15.40
CA ASN A 148 -17.92 13.73 -15.75
C ASN A 148 -17.00 13.61 -14.51
N CYS A 149 -17.49 13.03 -13.41
CA CYS A 149 -16.66 12.81 -12.24
C CYS A 149 -15.62 11.71 -12.52
N SER A 150 -14.33 12.00 -12.30
CA SER A 150 -13.25 11.01 -12.41
C SER A 150 -13.35 9.82 -11.43
N PHE A 151 -14.36 9.83 -10.54
CA PHE A 151 -14.65 8.79 -9.56
C PHE A 151 -15.83 7.87 -9.94
N GLY A 152 -16.42 8.06 -11.14
CA GLY A 152 -17.46 7.19 -11.71
C GLY A 152 -16.91 6.16 -12.67
#